data_AF-A0A7C9D396-F1
#
_entry.id   AF-A0A7C9D396-F1
#
_cell.length_a   1.000
_cell.length_b   1.000
_cell.length_c   1.000
_cell.angle_alpha   90.00
_cell.angle_beta   90.00
_cell.angle_gamma   90.00
#
_symmetry.space_group_name_H-M   'P 1'
#
loop_
_entity.id
_entity.type
_entity.pdbx_description
1 polymer ?
#
loop_
_entity_poly.entity_id
_entity_poly.type
_entity_poly.pdbx_seq_one_letter_code
_entity_poly.pdbx_strand_id
1 'polypeptide(L)'
;MVGLSGFCPCFGSRGSDSGDSADRDPVLLVSGMGGSILHSRSKKKTFFNLETRVWVRILLADLEFKRKLWSLYNPSTGYTEVLDDSSEIVVPDDDHGLYAIDILDPSLFVKMFKMTEVYHFHDMIDMLIECGYKKGTTLFGYGYDFRQSNRIDKLMDGLKVKLEIAYKASGGRQVNLISHSMGGILVMCFMTLYPDVFSNYVNKWICIACPFQGAPGCVNDALLTGLQFIEGFESYFFVGRWTMHQLVIECPSIYEMLPNPGFGWKEIPKIQVWRKVSTDEDESFVKLESYGPLESPTVFDEALRHNELEYNGKTVALPFNYAILKWAAGTRVLLNKAKLPEGFITSMELRLTPLSMFAMVQRLLLLMTYLKYVIHCPSIRMWMEMKLCLPNQHRPMDSMQ
;
A
#
# COMPACT_ATOMS: atom_id res chain seq x y z
N MET A 1 0.55 32.73 -79.39
CA MET A 1 0.80 33.76 -78.37
C MET A 1 0.32 33.22 -77.04
N VAL A 2 1.25 33.13 -76.07
CA VAL A 2 1.13 33.37 -74.60
C VAL A 2 -0.17 32.90 -73.89
N GLY A 3 -0.19 32.16 -72.79
CA GLY A 3 0.82 31.81 -71.78
C GLY A 3 0.13 31.19 -70.54
N LEU A 4 0.96 30.67 -69.64
CA LEU A 4 0.72 29.84 -68.45
C LEU A 4 -0.12 30.43 -67.29
N SER A 5 -0.69 29.54 -66.45
CA SER A 5 -0.67 29.49 -64.96
C SER A 5 -2.00 28.92 -64.40
N GLY A 6 -2.10 28.07 -63.37
CA GLY A 6 -1.14 27.44 -62.47
C GLY A 6 -1.83 26.40 -61.54
N PHE A 7 -0.98 25.58 -60.90
CA PHE A 7 -1.10 24.86 -59.61
C PHE A 7 -2.47 24.72 -58.90
N CYS A 8 -2.91 23.47 -58.66
CA CYS A 8 -2.73 22.69 -57.41
C CYS A 8 -3.87 21.65 -57.23
N PRO A 9 -3.58 20.35 -56.96
CA PRO A 9 -4.60 19.31 -56.87
C PRO A 9 -5.29 19.32 -55.49
N CYS A 10 -6.61 19.21 -55.50
CA CYS A 10 -7.43 19.04 -54.30
C CYS A 10 -7.00 17.77 -53.55
N PHE A 11 -6.50 17.97 -52.32
CA PHE A 11 -6.40 16.95 -51.29
C PHE A 11 -7.77 16.34 -51.04
N GLY A 12 -8.05 15.19 -51.65
CA GLY A 12 -9.06 14.28 -51.15
C GLY A 12 -8.53 13.66 -49.86
N SER A 13 -9.07 14.09 -48.72
CA SER A 13 -8.81 13.50 -47.41
C SER A 13 -9.02 11.99 -47.48
N ARG A 14 -7.92 11.24 -47.55
CA ARG A 14 -7.89 9.87 -47.05
C ARG A 14 -8.22 9.97 -45.57
N GLY A 15 -9.42 9.50 -45.20
CA GLY A 15 -9.70 9.15 -43.82
C GLY A 15 -8.61 8.19 -43.36
N SER A 16 -7.76 8.65 -42.46
CA SER A 16 -6.90 7.79 -41.65
C SER A 16 -7.78 7.21 -40.54
N ASP A 17 -8.72 6.37 -40.93
CA ASP A 17 -9.39 5.45 -40.02
C ASP A 17 -8.66 4.12 -40.16
N SER A 18 -7.46 4.07 -39.58
CA SER A 18 -6.66 2.87 -39.45
C SER A 18 -6.21 2.77 -37.99
N GLY A 19 -7.02 2.09 -37.18
CA GLY A 19 -6.58 0.87 -36.50
C GLY A 19 -5.22 0.85 -35.79
N ASP A 20 -4.73 1.95 -35.21
CA ASP A 20 -3.63 1.90 -34.25
C ASP A 20 -4.14 1.27 -32.94
N SER A 21 -4.28 -0.06 -32.95
CA SER A 21 -4.07 -0.86 -31.76
C SER A 21 -2.72 -0.42 -31.21
N ALA A 22 -2.70 0.30 -30.09
CA ALA A 22 -1.49 0.91 -29.58
C ALA A 22 -0.37 -0.15 -29.57
N ASP A 23 0.70 0.07 -30.33
CA ASP A 23 1.88 -0.79 -30.44
C ASP A 23 2.72 -0.76 -29.15
N ARG A 24 2.04 -0.92 -28.02
CA ARG A 24 2.59 -0.94 -26.67
C ARG A 24 2.11 -2.21 -25.99
N ASP A 25 3.06 -2.95 -25.44
CA ASP A 25 2.76 -4.10 -24.59
C ASP A 25 1.80 -3.67 -23.46
N PRO A 26 0.74 -4.44 -23.16
CA PRO A 26 -0.19 -4.10 -22.08
C PRO A 26 0.52 -3.91 -20.74
N VAL A 27 0.01 -2.99 -19.93
CA VAL A 27 0.44 -2.78 -18.55
C VAL A 27 -0.70 -3.10 -17.59
N LEU A 28 -0.39 -3.88 -16.55
CA LEU A 28 -1.29 -4.13 -15.42
C LEU A 28 -0.62 -3.63 -14.13
N LEU A 29 -1.26 -2.65 -13.51
CA LEU A 29 -0.83 -2.04 -12.24
C LEU A 29 -1.41 -2.85 -11.07
N VAL A 30 -0.55 -3.29 -10.15
CA VAL A 30 -0.92 -4.08 -8.96
C VAL A 30 -0.62 -3.27 -7.71
N SER A 31 -1.68 -2.99 -6.94
CA SER A 31 -1.58 -2.13 -5.76
C SER A 31 -0.93 -2.79 -4.55
N GLY A 32 -0.59 -1.98 -3.54
CA GLY A 32 -0.04 -2.43 -2.26
C GLY A 32 -1.06 -2.42 -1.12
N MET A 33 -0.56 -2.58 0.11
CA MET A 33 -1.39 -2.50 1.31
C MET A 33 -2.07 -1.13 1.42
N GLY A 34 -3.38 -1.12 1.66
CA GLY A 34 -4.17 0.11 1.76
C GLY A 34 -4.37 0.87 0.45
N GLY A 35 -3.73 0.46 -0.66
CA GLY A 35 -3.75 1.18 -1.93
C GLY A 35 -4.92 0.82 -2.85
N SER A 36 -5.98 0.21 -2.32
CA SER A 36 -7.18 -0.16 -3.07
C SER A 36 -8.42 0.39 -2.38
N ILE A 37 -9.36 0.95 -3.14
CA ILE A 37 -10.68 1.32 -2.63
C ILE A 37 -11.43 0.04 -2.19
N LEU A 38 -12.03 0.07 -0.99
CA LEU A 38 -12.94 -0.94 -0.50
C LEU A 38 -14.33 -0.34 -0.32
N HIS A 39 -15.33 -1.05 -0.84
CA HIS A 39 -16.74 -0.80 -0.60
C HIS A 39 -17.32 -1.89 0.30
N SER A 40 -18.30 -1.52 1.10
CA SER A 40 -19.23 -2.46 1.74
C SER A 40 -20.52 -2.49 0.92
N ARG A 41 -20.93 -3.69 0.53
CA ARG A 41 -22.15 -3.96 -0.23
C ARG A 41 -23.11 -4.79 0.61
N SER A 42 -24.36 -4.35 0.70
CA SER A 42 -25.41 -5.10 1.39
C SER A 42 -25.63 -6.48 0.74
N LYS A 43 -25.70 -7.53 1.55
CA LYS A 43 -26.07 -8.88 1.08
C LYS A 43 -27.54 -8.98 0.69
N LYS A 44 -28.40 -8.11 1.24
CA LYS A 44 -29.82 -8.05 0.88
C LYS A 44 -29.95 -7.40 -0.50
N LYS A 45 -30.29 -8.22 -1.51
CA LYS A 45 -30.60 -7.76 -2.87
C LYS A 45 -31.81 -6.81 -2.82
N THR A 46 -31.52 -5.53 -2.78
CA THR A 46 -32.51 -4.46 -2.90
C THR A 46 -32.44 -3.94 -4.34
N PHE A 47 -33.52 -3.35 -4.86
CA PHE A 47 -33.57 -2.83 -6.24
C PHE A 47 -32.42 -1.85 -6.55
N PHE A 48 -31.90 -1.18 -5.52
CA PHE A 48 -30.65 -0.42 -5.56
C PHE A 48 -29.56 -1.23 -4.84
N ASN A 49 -28.55 -1.70 -5.57
CA ASN A 49 -27.32 -2.26 -4.99
C ASN A 49 -26.55 -1.11 -4.30
N LEU A 50 -26.92 -0.79 -3.06
CA LEU A 50 -26.29 0.30 -2.31
C LEU A 50 -24.91 -0.14 -1.84
N GLU A 51 -23.88 0.37 -2.51
CA GLU A 51 -22.49 0.24 -2.09
C GLU A 51 -22.05 1.48 -1.33
N THR A 52 -21.33 1.29 -0.22
CA THR A 52 -20.74 2.40 0.55
C THR A 52 -19.24 2.25 0.57
N ARG A 53 -18.51 3.28 0.11
CA ARG A 53 -17.05 3.31 0.28
C ARG A 53 -16.70 3.37 1.76
N VAL A 54 -15.92 2.38 2.20
CA VAL A 54 -15.43 2.24 3.59
C VAL A 54 -13.93 2.49 3.70
N TRP A 55 -13.21 2.43 2.58
CA TRP A 55 -11.79 2.75 2.50
C TRP A 55 -11.41 3.15 1.05
N VAL A 56 -10.51 4.10 0.79
CA VAL A 56 -10.14 5.21 1.69
C VAL A 56 -11.30 6.20 1.70
N ARG A 57 -11.51 6.85 2.83
CA ARG A 57 -12.57 7.84 3.02
C ARG A 57 -12.06 8.94 3.94
N ILE A 58 -12.42 10.18 3.66
CA ILE A 58 -12.19 11.34 4.53
C ILE A 58 -13.46 11.63 5.36
N LEU A 59 -14.61 11.77 4.71
CA LEU A 59 -15.85 12.13 5.42
C LEU A 59 -16.43 10.94 6.20
N LEU A 60 -16.53 11.08 7.53
CA LEU A 60 -16.99 10.01 8.43
C LEU A 60 -16.13 8.74 8.32
N ALA A 61 -14.83 8.90 8.04
CA ALA A 61 -13.88 7.81 7.83
C ALA A 61 -13.96 6.78 8.96
N ASP A 62 -13.73 7.24 10.19
CA ASP A 62 -13.66 6.39 11.36
C ASP A 62 -15.00 5.70 11.64
N LEU A 63 -16.13 6.42 11.53
CA LEU A 63 -17.46 5.87 11.78
C LEU A 63 -17.82 4.73 10.82
N GLU A 64 -17.65 4.94 9.50
CA GLU A 64 -17.99 3.90 8.51
C GLU A 64 -16.99 2.74 8.56
N PHE A 65 -15.72 3.02 8.81
CA PHE A 65 -14.69 2.00 8.97
C PHE A 65 -15.01 1.07 10.15
N LYS A 66 -15.30 1.65 11.33
CA LYS A 66 -15.70 0.90 12.52
C LYS A 66 -16.94 0.05 12.27
N ARG A 67 -17.95 0.64 11.65
CA ARG A 67 -19.23 -0.03 11.43
C ARG A 67 -19.14 -1.23 10.49
N LYS A 68 -18.33 -1.12 9.43
CA LYS A 68 -18.42 -2.03 8.28
C LYS A 68 -17.13 -2.76 7.90
N LEU A 69 -15.95 -2.28 8.34
CA LEU A 69 -14.67 -2.83 7.89
C LEU A 69 -13.91 -3.62 8.96
N TRP A 70 -14.17 -3.37 10.26
CA TRP A 70 -13.64 -4.21 11.32
C TRP A 70 -13.99 -5.68 11.10
N SER A 71 -13.01 -6.53 11.33
CA SER A 71 -13.02 -7.92 10.88
C SER A 71 -12.26 -8.82 11.84
N LEU A 72 -12.55 -10.11 11.79
CA LEU A 72 -11.83 -11.16 12.48
C LEU A 72 -11.30 -12.16 11.46
N TYR A 73 -10.11 -12.68 11.69
CA TYR A 73 -9.59 -13.79 10.93
C TYR A 73 -10.28 -15.09 11.35
N ASN A 74 -10.74 -15.86 10.37
CA ASN A 74 -11.31 -17.17 10.57
C ASN A 74 -10.28 -18.25 10.16
N PRO A 75 -9.66 -18.97 11.12
CA PRO A 75 -8.64 -19.98 10.80
C PRO A 75 -9.17 -21.17 9.99
N SER A 76 -10.48 -21.42 10.01
CA SER A 76 -11.09 -22.53 9.27
C SER A 76 -11.20 -22.23 7.78
N THR A 77 -11.47 -20.97 7.44
CA THR A 77 -11.62 -20.52 6.04
C THR A 77 -10.34 -19.89 5.50
N GLY A 78 -9.49 -19.36 6.38
CA GLY A 78 -8.29 -18.60 6.03
C GLY A 78 -8.60 -17.14 5.61
N TYR A 79 -9.84 -16.68 5.77
CA TYR A 79 -10.27 -15.34 5.40
C TYR A 79 -10.39 -14.42 6.62
N THR A 80 -10.15 -13.13 6.38
CA THR A 80 -10.51 -12.05 7.30
C THR A 80 -11.94 -11.61 6.98
N GLU A 81 -12.86 -11.93 7.88
CA GLU A 81 -14.31 -11.80 7.71
C GLU A 81 -14.81 -10.58 8.50
N VAL A 82 -15.65 -9.74 7.88
CA VAL A 82 -16.20 -8.56 8.55
C VAL A 82 -17.14 -8.94 9.69
N LEU A 83 -17.13 -8.12 10.75
CA LEU A 83 -18.05 -8.27 11.88
C LEU A 83 -19.50 -7.92 11.51
N ASP A 84 -19.69 -7.09 10.46
CA ASP A 84 -21.01 -6.78 9.91
C ASP A 84 -21.53 -7.95 9.06
N ASP A 85 -22.45 -8.73 9.63
CA ASP A 85 -23.05 -9.89 8.98
C ASP A 85 -23.95 -9.50 7.79
N SER A 86 -24.41 -8.26 7.72
CA SER A 86 -25.37 -7.77 6.74
C SER A 86 -24.74 -7.35 5.42
N SER A 87 -23.40 -7.19 5.38
CA SER A 87 -22.67 -6.73 4.21
C SER A 87 -21.45 -7.61 3.88
N GLU A 88 -20.91 -7.39 2.69
CA GLU A 88 -19.66 -7.97 2.22
C GLU A 88 -18.71 -6.87 1.73
N ILE A 89 -17.41 -7.13 1.81
CA ILE A 89 -16.38 -6.21 1.30
C ILE A 89 -16.04 -6.56 -0.13
N VAL A 90 -16.04 -5.52 -0.96
CA VAL A 90 -15.89 -5.62 -2.40
C VAL A 90 -14.93 -4.55 -2.87
N VAL A 91 -14.14 -4.89 -3.88
CA VAL A 91 -13.24 -3.96 -4.55
C VAL A 91 -13.88 -3.59 -5.88
N PRO A 92 -14.04 -2.30 -6.21
CA PRO A 92 -14.65 -1.91 -7.46
C PRO A 92 -13.75 -2.32 -8.64
N ASP A 93 -14.36 -2.83 -9.72
CA ASP A 93 -13.64 -3.19 -10.96
C ASP A 93 -13.85 -2.16 -12.08
N ASP A 94 -14.48 -1.02 -11.75
CA ASP A 94 -14.72 0.09 -12.64
C ASP A 94 -13.42 0.57 -13.31
N ASP A 95 -13.56 1.11 -14.53
CA ASP A 95 -12.44 1.58 -15.34
C ASP A 95 -11.33 0.52 -15.48
N HIS A 96 -11.75 -0.74 -15.68
CA HIS A 96 -10.86 -1.89 -15.83
C HIS A 96 -9.94 -2.12 -14.61
N GLY A 97 -10.47 -1.86 -13.42
CA GLY A 97 -9.77 -1.96 -12.14
C GLY A 97 -8.85 -0.78 -11.82
N LEU A 98 -8.73 0.22 -12.72
CA LEU A 98 -7.93 1.42 -12.47
C LEU A 98 -8.59 2.31 -11.42
N TYR A 99 -9.92 2.42 -11.42
CA TYR A 99 -10.64 3.25 -10.45
C TYR A 99 -10.29 2.89 -9.00
N ALA A 100 -10.14 1.59 -8.70
CA ALA A 100 -9.82 1.14 -7.36
C ALA A 100 -8.46 1.61 -6.84
N ILE A 101 -7.53 1.96 -7.73
CA ILE A 101 -6.11 2.21 -7.40
C ILE A 101 -5.64 3.61 -7.82
N ASP A 102 -6.50 4.40 -8.46
CA ASP A 102 -6.20 5.73 -9.00
C ASP A 102 -6.13 6.80 -7.89
N ILE A 103 -7.27 7.38 -7.51
CA ILE A 103 -7.43 8.29 -6.37
C ILE A 103 -8.25 7.55 -5.31
N LEU A 104 -7.68 7.29 -4.14
CA LEU A 104 -8.30 6.41 -3.12
C LEU A 104 -9.53 7.03 -2.43
N ASP A 105 -9.61 8.36 -2.38
CA ASP A 105 -10.85 9.08 -2.07
C ASP A 105 -11.23 10.01 -3.24
N PRO A 106 -12.05 9.54 -4.20
CA PRO A 106 -12.45 10.34 -5.36
C PRO A 106 -13.58 11.36 -5.07
N SER A 107 -13.79 11.78 -3.81
CA SER A 107 -14.83 12.76 -3.47
C SER A 107 -14.59 14.11 -4.14
N LEU A 108 -15.69 14.84 -4.40
CA LEU A 108 -15.61 16.17 -5.01
C LEU A 108 -14.75 17.11 -4.17
N PHE A 109 -14.80 16.98 -2.84
CA PHE A 109 -13.97 17.73 -1.92
C PHE A 109 -12.47 17.50 -2.18
N VAL A 110 -12.02 16.24 -2.21
CA VAL A 110 -10.61 15.91 -2.52
C VAL A 110 -10.18 16.46 -3.87
N LYS A 111 -11.01 16.30 -4.90
CA LYS A 111 -10.71 16.76 -6.25
C LYS A 111 -10.62 18.28 -6.33
N MET A 112 -11.54 19.00 -5.66
CA MET A 112 -11.59 20.46 -5.63
C MET A 112 -10.39 21.05 -4.90
N PHE A 113 -9.99 20.46 -3.77
CA PHE A 113 -8.88 20.93 -2.95
C PHE A 113 -7.53 20.29 -3.31
N LYS A 114 -7.48 19.43 -4.35
CA LYS A 114 -6.29 18.71 -4.82
C LYS A 114 -5.49 18.08 -3.69
N MET A 115 -6.17 17.30 -2.84
CA MET A 115 -5.51 16.58 -1.76
C MET A 115 -4.70 15.40 -2.34
N THR A 116 -3.45 15.67 -2.71
CA THR A 116 -2.56 14.68 -3.35
C THR A 116 -2.21 13.50 -2.44
N GLU A 117 -2.41 13.61 -1.13
CA GLU A 117 -2.13 12.54 -0.17
C GLU A 117 -2.96 11.26 -0.39
N VAL A 118 -4.08 11.35 -1.11
CA VAL A 118 -4.92 10.19 -1.48
C VAL A 118 -4.77 9.78 -2.94
N TYR A 119 -3.84 10.39 -3.68
CA TYR A 119 -3.53 10.04 -5.06
C TYR A 119 -2.54 8.88 -5.01
N HIS A 120 -2.93 7.72 -5.53
CA HIS A 120 -2.13 6.51 -5.44
C HIS A 120 -1.39 6.21 -6.75
N PHE A 121 -2.05 5.62 -7.74
CA PHE A 121 -1.48 5.44 -9.08
C PHE A 121 -1.80 6.59 -10.03
N HIS A 122 -2.53 7.62 -9.59
CA HIS A 122 -3.02 8.71 -10.45
C HIS A 122 -1.96 9.26 -11.41
N ASP A 123 -0.86 9.77 -10.88
CA ASP A 123 0.20 10.38 -11.70
C ASP A 123 0.83 9.38 -12.68
N MET A 124 0.92 8.10 -12.30
CA MET A 124 1.44 7.05 -13.18
C MET A 124 0.43 6.70 -14.28
N ILE A 125 -0.86 6.63 -13.95
CA ILE A 125 -1.94 6.39 -14.91
C ILE A 125 -1.98 7.53 -15.93
N ASP A 126 -1.94 8.78 -15.48
CA ASP A 126 -1.93 9.95 -16.35
C ASP A 126 -0.69 9.96 -17.25
N MET A 127 0.50 9.73 -16.70
CA MET A 127 1.74 9.63 -17.48
C MET A 127 1.67 8.52 -18.53
N LEU A 128 1.13 7.33 -18.20
CA LEU A 128 0.99 6.23 -19.15
C LEU A 128 -0.01 6.59 -20.27
N ILE A 129 -1.11 7.26 -19.93
CA ILE A 129 -2.08 7.75 -20.93
C ILE A 129 -1.43 8.76 -21.87
N GLU A 130 -0.67 9.72 -21.33
CA GLU A 130 0.12 10.68 -22.11
C GLU A 130 1.14 9.98 -23.02
N CYS A 131 1.70 8.85 -22.57
CA CYS A 131 2.57 8.00 -23.37
C CYS A 131 1.84 7.17 -24.44
N GLY A 132 0.51 7.28 -24.56
CA GLY A 132 -0.30 6.60 -25.58
C GLY A 132 -0.93 5.27 -25.15
N TYR A 133 -0.86 4.92 -23.86
CA TYR A 133 -1.60 3.76 -23.34
C TYR A 133 -3.11 4.05 -23.27
N LYS A 134 -3.93 3.02 -23.52
CA LYS A 134 -5.40 3.13 -23.56
C LYS A 134 -6.02 2.26 -22.48
N LYS A 135 -6.78 2.87 -21.57
CA LYS A 135 -7.53 2.15 -20.53
C LYS A 135 -8.40 1.06 -21.17
N GLY A 136 -8.37 -0.14 -20.59
CA GLY A 136 -9.16 -1.27 -21.09
C GLY A 136 -8.66 -1.94 -22.38
N THR A 137 -7.64 -1.37 -23.03
CA THR A 137 -6.98 -1.99 -24.20
C THR A 137 -5.55 -2.38 -23.86
N THR A 138 -4.74 -1.43 -23.39
CA THR A 138 -3.32 -1.62 -23.03
C THR A 138 -2.98 -1.16 -21.60
N LEU A 139 -3.93 -0.61 -20.84
CA LEU A 139 -3.72 -0.21 -19.45
C LEU A 139 -4.85 -0.72 -18.56
N PHE A 140 -4.47 -1.40 -17.48
CA PHE A 140 -5.36 -2.10 -16.56
C PHE A 140 -4.90 -1.91 -15.11
N GLY A 141 -5.83 -2.01 -14.18
CA GLY A 141 -5.55 -1.98 -12.74
C GLY A 141 -6.00 -3.26 -12.04
N TYR A 142 -5.30 -3.62 -10.97
CA TYR A 142 -5.68 -4.68 -10.06
C TYR A 142 -5.58 -4.17 -8.62
N GLY A 143 -6.70 -3.63 -8.15
CA GLY A 143 -6.96 -3.44 -6.72
C GLY A 143 -7.50 -4.73 -6.12
N TYR A 144 -7.24 -4.95 -4.84
CA TYR A 144 -7.68 -6.14 -4.12
C TYR A 144 -7.92 -5.86 -2.64
N ASP A 145 -8.59 -6.79 -1.95
CA ASP A 145 -8.81 -6.68 -0.51
C ASP A 145 -7.49 -6.92 0.23
N PHE A 146 -6.77 -5.83 0.51
CA PHE A 146 -5.45 -5.85 1.13
C PHE A 146 -5.43 -6.41 2.56
N ARG A 147 -6.59 -6.69 3.17
CA ARG A 147 -6.68 -7.31 4.49
C ARG A 147 -6.35 -8.80 4.43
N GLN A 148 -6.65 -9.44 3.30
CA GLN A 148 -6.52 -10.88 3.11
C GLN A 148 -5.06 -11.31 2.90
N SER A 149 -4.79 -12.60 3.05
CA SER A 149 -3.49 -13.18 2.70
C SER A 149 -3.17 -12.97 1.21
N ASN A 150 -1.90 -12.67 0.92
CA ASN A 150 -1.38 -12.50 -0.44
C ASN A 150 -1.41 -13.78 -1.28
N ARG A 151 -1.77 -14.93 -0.70
CA ARG A 151 -1.94 -16.22 -1.40
C ARG A 151 -3.33 -16.82 -1.25
N ILE A 152 -4.32 -16.04 -0.82
CA ILE A 152 -5.71 -16.52 -0.73
C ILE A 152 -6.30 -16.69 -2.14
N ASP A 153 -7.10 -17.73 -2.34
CA ASP A 153 -7.60 -18.13 -3.65
C ASP A 153 -8.31 -16.98 -4.39
N LYS A 154 -9.16 -16.20 -3.70
CA LYS A 154 -9.88 -15.06 -4.29
C LYS A 154 -8.94 -14.03 -4.94
N LEU A 155 -7.79 -13.75 -4.32
CA LEU A 155 -6.81 -12.78 -4.84
C LEU A 155 -5.97 -13.37 -5.97
N MET A 156 -5.69 -14.67 -5.92
CA MET A 156 -4.96 -15.37 -6.98
C MET A 156 -5.80 -15.54 -8.24
N ASP A 157 -7.04 -16.00 -8.08
CA ASP A 157 -8.00 -16.16 -9.17
C ASP A 157 -8.34 -14.81 -9.80
N GLY A 158 -8.52 -13.77 -8.98
CA GLY A 158 -8.73 -12.41 -9.47
C GLY A 158 -7.59 -11.92 -10.35
N LEU A 159 -6.33 -12.12 -9.93
CA LEU A 159 -5.16 -11.72 -10.72
C LEU A 159 -5.04 -12.52 -12.02
N LYS A 160 -5.31 -13.83 -11.96
CA LYS A 160 -5.35 -14.70 -13.16
C LYS A 160 -6.37 -14.19 -14.17
N VAL A 161 -7.59 -13.92 -13.74
CA VAL A 161 -8.66 -13.38 -14.61
C VAL A 161 -8.25 -12.04 -15.19
N LYS A 162 -7.63 -11.15 -14.38
CA LYS A 162 -7.23 -9.82 -14.86
C LYS A 162 -6.12 -9.87 -15.90
N LEU A 163 -5.14 -10.77 -15.73
CA LEU A 163 -4.11 -11.04 -16.73
C LEU A 163 -4.69 -11.58 -18.03
N GLU A 164 -5.63 -12.53 -17.96
CA GLU A 164 -6.29 -13.08 -19.14
C GLU A 164 -7.10 -12.03 -19.91
N ILE A 165 -7.83 -11.16 -19.20
CA ILE A 165 -8.56 -10.03 -19.78
C ILE A 165 -7.59 -9.08 -20.49
N ALA A 166 -6.50 -8.68 -19.84
CA ALA A 166 -5.51 -7.77 -20.40
C ALA A 166 -4.84 -8.36 -21.66
N TYR A 167 -4.46 -9.64 -21.60
CA TYR A 167 -3.89 -10.36 -22.73
C TYR A 167 -4.83 -10.39 -23.95
N LYS A 168 -6.10 -10.76 -23.74
CA LYS A 168 -7.12 -10.81 -24.81
C LYS A 168 -7.40 -9.42 -25.39
N ALA A 169 -7.60 -8.42 -24.53
CA ALA A 169 -7.89 -7.05 -24.95
C ALA A 169 -6.72 -6.40 -25.72
N SER A 170 -5.48 -6.86 -25.49
CA SER A 170 -4.28 -6.41 -26.21
C SER A 170 -3.91 -7.22 -27.45
N GLY A 171 -4.82 -8.07 -27.96
CA GLY A 171 -4.59 -8.85 -29.16
C GLY A 171 -3.62 -10.03 -28.96
N GLY A 172 -3.54 -10.57 -27.75
CA GLY A 172 -2.68 -11.72 -27.42
C GLY A 172 -1.23 -11.36 -27.09
N ARG A 173 -0.96 -10.10 -26.74
CA ARG A 173 0.35 -9.67 -26.24
C ARG A 173 0.49 -9.92 -24.75
N GLN A 174 1.66 -10.38 -24.34
CA GLN A 174 2.00 -10.56 -22.93
C GLN A 174 2.05 -9.22 -22.19
N VAL A 175 1.71 -9.26 -20.90
CA VAL A 175 1.48 -8.11 -20.02
C VAL A 175 2.72 -7.76 -19.22
N ASN A 176 3.06 -6.47 -19.18
CA ASN A 176 4.01 -5.89 -18.26
C ASN A 176 3.32 -5.62 -16.92
N LEU A 177 3.69 -6.37 -15.89
CA LEU A 177 3.23 -6.15 -14.52
C LEU A 177 4.03 -5.02 -13.87
N ILE A 178 3.35 -4.09 -13.21
CA ILE A 178 3.98 -3.12 -12.31
C ILE A 178 3.33 -3.27 -10.94
N SER A 179 4.07 -3.79 -9.96
CA SER A 179 3.57 -3.97 -8.60
C SER A 179 4.22 -2.98 -7.64
N HIS A 180 3.41 -2.44 -6.72
CA HIS A 180 3.89 -1.54 -5.67
C HIS A 180 3.80 -2.19 -4.29
N SER A 181 4.85 -2.03 -3.47
CA SER A 181 4.87 -2.44 -2.07
C SER A 181 4.42 -3.90 -1.90
N MET A 182 3.43 -4.17 -1.05
CA MET A 182 2.88 -5.50 -0.81
C MET A 182 2.36 -6.20 -2.08
N GLY A 183 1.96 -5.46 -3.11
CA GLY A 183 1.55 -6.04 -4.39
C GLY A 183 2.62 -6.93 -5.01
N GLY A 184 3.90 -6.65 -4.76
CA GLY A 184 4.99 -7.51 -5.19
C GLY A 184 5.02 -8.86 -4.47
N ILE A 185 4.61 -8.92 -3.20
CA ILE A 185 4.47 -10.18 -2.45
C ILE A 185 3.33 -11.01 -3.03
N LEU A 186 2.20 -10.38 -3.35
CA LEU A 186 1.07 -11.01 -4.03
C LEU A 186 1.51 -11.61 -5.38
N VAL A 187 2.19 -10.83 -6.22
CA VAL A 187 2.68 -11.31 -7.52
C VAL A 187 3.70 -12.45 -7.33
N MET A 188 4.57 -12.38 -6.32
CA MET A 188 5.53 -13.46 -6.03
C MET A 188 4.83 -14.75 -5.57
N CYS A 189 3.77 -14.65 -4.77
CA CYS A 189 2.92 -15.79 -4.41
C CYS A 189 2.27 -16.38 -5.67
N PHE A 190 1.67 -15.52 -6.49
CA PHE A 190 1.00 -15.91 -7.73
C PHE A 190 1.95 -16.64 -8.70
N MET A 191 3.13 -16.08 -8.94
CA MET A 191 4.16 -16.69 -9.79
C MET A 191 4.58 -18.07 -9.28
N THR A 192 4.66 -18.25 -7.96
CA THR A 192 5.10 -19.52 -7.36
C THR A 192 3.99 -20.58 -7.40
N LEU A 193 2.73 -20.17 -7.25
CA LEU A 193 1.57 -21.08 -7.24
C LEU A 193 1.07 -21.40 -8.66
N TYR A 194 1.21 -20.46 -9.58
CA TYR A 194 0.70 -20.55 -10.95
C TYR A 194 1.78 -20.19 -11.98
N PRO A 195 2.93 -20.90 -11.98
CA PRO A 195 4.08 -20.58 -12.84
C PRO A 195 3.71 -20.59 -14.33
N ASP A 196 2.93 -21.57 -14.78
CA ASP A 196 2.52 -21.68 -16.19
C ASP A 196 1.66 -20.48 -16.63
N VAL A 197 0.74 -20.05 -15.75
CA VAL A 197 -0.13 -18.89 -16.01
C VAL A 197 0.70 -17.61 -16.07
N PHE A 198 1.63 -17.44 -15.13
CA PHE A 198 2.53 -16.30 -15.10
C PHE A 198 3.39 -16.26 -16.38
N SER A 199 4.04 -17.36 -16.76
CA SER A 199 4.84 -17.45 -17.98
C SER A 199 4.06 -17.21 -19.26
N ASN A 200 2.79 -17.65 -19.33
CA ASN A 200 1.97 -17.46 -20.51
C ASN A 200 1.52 -16.00 -20.69
N TYR A 201 1.20 -15.30 -19.60
CA TYR A 201 0.58 -13.98 -19.67
C TYR A 201 1.52 -12.82 -19.37
N VAL A 202 2.64 -13.02 -18.67
CA VAL A 202 3.52 -11.93 -18.21
C VAL A 202 4.76 -11.85 -19.09
N ASN A 203 5.07 -10.65 -19.57
CA ASN A 203 6.29 -10.33 -20.33
C ASN A 203 7.40 -9.83 -19.42
N LYS A 204 7.06 -8.85 -18.57
CA LYS A 204 7.99 -8.19 -17.64
C LYS A 204 7.29 -7.96 -16.31
N TRP A 205 8.07 -7.96 -15.23
CA TRP A 205 7.57 -7.61 -13.92
C TRP A 205 8.47 -6.55 -13.27
N ILE A 206 7.91 -5.36 -13.08
CA ILE A 206 8.55 -4.19 -12.47
C ILE A 206 8.07 -4.09 -11.03
N CYS A 207 9.02 -4.12 -10.10
CA CYS A 207 8.74 -4.11 -8.66
C CYS A 207 9.14 -2.77 -8.06
N ILE A 208 8.17 -2.01 -7.54
CA ILE A 208 8.41 -0.70 -6.91
C ILE A 208 8.28 -0.86 -5.40
N ALA A 209 9.39 -0.68 -4.68
CA ALA A 209 9.45 -0.72 -3.22
C ALA A 209 8.84 -1.99 -2.58
N CYS A 210 8.95 -3.15 -3.25
CA CYS A 210 8.32 -4.39 -2.80
C CYS A 210 9.10 -5.03 -1.64
N PRO A 211 8.50 -5.22 -0.44
CA PRO A 211 9.22 -5.71 0.74
C PRO A 211 9.33 -7.24 0.74
N PHE A 212 10.06 -7.81 -0.24
CA PHE A 212 10.18 -9.27 -0.38
C PHE A 212 10.73 -9.97 0.88
N GLN A 213 11.53 -9.28 1.69
CA GLN A 213 12.08 -9.79 2.95
C GLN A 213 11.32 -9.28 4.19
N GLY A 214 10.20 -8.61 3.99
CA GLY A 214 9.42 -7.97 5.05
C GLY A 214 9.74 -6.48 5.23
N ALA A 215 8.90 -5.80 6.00
CA ALA A 215 8.98 -4.36 6.29
C ALA A 215 8.99 -4.15 7.82
N PRO A 216 10.07 -4.56 8.53
CA PRO A 216 10.08 -4.67 9.99
C PRO A 216 9.64 -3.43 10.73
N GLY A 217 10.09 -2.22 10.33
CA GLY A 217 9.74 -0.98 11.02
C GLY A 217 8.23 -0.73 11.03
N CYS A 218 7.64 -0.62 9.83
CA CYS A 218 6.22 -0.33 9.68
C CYS A 218 5.33 -1.46 10.23
N VAL A 219 5.67 -2.72 9.97
CA VAL A 219 4.83 -3.87 10.37
C VAL A 219 4.84 -4.09 11.88
N ASN A 220 6.02 -4.00 12.52
CA ASN A 220 6.11 -4.16 13.97
C ASN A 220 5.40 -3.00 14.69
N ASP A 221 5.54 -1.77 14.20
CA ASP A 221 4.83 -0.61 14.77
C ASP A 221 3.31 -0.74 14.59
N ALA A 222 2.86 -1.14 13.39
CA ALA A 222 1.44 -1.34 13.12
C ALA A 222 0.77 -2.36 14.05
N LEU A 223 1.46 -3.46 14.38
CA LEU A 223 0.95 -4.47 15.31
C LEU A 223 0.94 -4.00 16.77
N LEU A 224 1.90 -3.18 17.19
CA LEU A 224 2.01 -2.72 18.59
C LEU A 224 1.14 -1.51 18.88
N THR A 225 1.12 -0.53 17.98
CA THR A 225 0.59 0.80 18.27
C THR A 225 -0.39 1.29 17.20
N GLY A 226 -0.59 0.53 16.14
CA GLY A 226 -1.44 0.90 15.01
C GLY A 226 -0.72 1.69 13.93
N LEU A 227 -1.45 2.00 12.87
CA LEU A 227 -0.93 2.73 11.72
C LEU A 227 -1.73 4.02 11.53
N GLN A 228 -1.02 5.11 11.26
CA GLN A 228 -1.59 6.40 10.95
C GLN A 228 -0.90 6.95 9.71
N PHE A 229 -1.69 7.37 8.71
CA PHE A 229 -1.16 7.76 7.40
C PHE A 229 -0.82 9.25 7.31
N ILE A 230 -1.38 10.07 8.20
CA ILE A 230 -1.20 11.53 8.24
C ILE A 230 -1.01 11.98 9.70
N GLU A 231 -0.08 12.90 9.92
CA GLU A 231 0.18 13.49 11.24
C GLU A 231 -0.48 14.88 11.37
N GLY A 232 -0.79 15.31 12.59
CA GLY A 232 -1.36 16.64 12.87
C GLY A 232 -2.89 16.72 12.77
N PHE A 233 -3.42 17.92 12.58
CA PHE A 233 -4.88 18.18 12.59
C PHE A 233 -5.62 17.44 11.46
N GLU A 234 -4.97 17.22 10.33
CA GLU A 234 -5.59 16.51 9.20
C GLU A 234 -5.95 15.07 9.54
N SER A 235 -5.23 14.46 10.49
CA SER A 235 -5.46 13.08 10.91
C SER A 235 -6.84 12.81 11.51
N TYR A 236 -7.54 13.83 12.03
CA TYR A 236 -8.91 13.72 12.53
C TYR A 236 -9.93 13.38 11.43
N PHE A 237 -9.59 13.63 10.17
CA PHE A 237 -10.44 13.30 9.03
C PHE A 237 -10.16 11.91 8.46
N PHE A 238 -9.16 11.19 8.97
CA PHE A 238 -8.82 9.85 8.52
C PHE A 238 -9.19 8.82 9.58
N VAL A 239 -8.99 7.54 9.25
CA VAL A 239 -9.14 6.46 10.20
C VAL A 239 -8.11 6.64 11.32
N GLY A 240 -8.59 6.65 12.56
CA GLY A 240 -7.77 6.83 13.74
C GLY A 240 -6.78 5.69 13.92
N ARG A 241 -5.62 5.99 14.51
CA ARG A 241 -4.54 5.01 14.71
C ARG A 241 -5.01 3.74 15.41
N TRP A 242 -5.81 3.88 16.48
CA TRP A 242 -6.36 2.75 17.23
C TRP A 242 -7.45 1.99 16.45
N THR A 243 -8.29 2.71 15.70
CA THR A 243 -9.28 2.08 14.82
C THR A 243 -8.61 1.19 13.78
N MET A 244 -7.49 1.67 13.21
CA MET A 244 -6.68 0.91 12.27
C MET A 244 -5.95 -0.25 12.95
N HIS A 245 -5.38 -0.04 14.14
CA HIS A 245 -4.75 -1.08 14.97
C HIS A 245 -5.64 -2.31 15.13
N GLN A 246 -6.89 -2.09 15.52
CA GLN A 246 -7.88 -3.16 15.71
C GLN A 246 -8.19 -3.92 14.41
N LEU A 247 -8.07 -3.30 13.24
CA LEU A 247 -8.18 -4.00 11.96
C LEU A 247 -6.91 -4.82 11.66
N VAL A 248 -5.73 -4.21 11.76
CA VAL A 248 -4.48 -4.80 11.26
C VAL A 248 -4.05 -6.05 12.03
N ILE A 249 -4.45 -6.19 13.30
CA ILE A 249 -4.21 -7.40 14.10
C ILE A 249 -4.82 -8.65 13.46
N GLU A 250 -5.92 -8.47 12.72
CA GLU A 250 -6.70 -9.56 12.10
C GLU A 250 -6.48 -9.64 10.58
N CYS A 251 -5.46 -8.95 10.04
CA CYS A 251 -5.10 -8.95 8.62
C CYS A 251 -3.89 -9.86 8.34
N PRO A 252 -4.05 -11.02 7.67
CA PRO A 252 -2.92 -11.87 7.29
C PRO A 252 -1.83 -11.20 6.48
N SER A 253 -2.21 -10.23 5.65
CA SER A 253 -1.27 -9.42 4.87
C SER A 253 -0.20 -8.72 5.71
N ILE A 254 -0.53 -8.27 6.92
CA ILE A 254 0.40 -7.61 7.84
C ILE A 254 1.46 -8.60 8.32
N TYR A 255 1.02 -9.79 8.73
CA TYR A 255 1.90 -10.84 9.25
C TYR A 255 2.81 -11.40 8.15
N GLU A 256 2.35 -11.44 6.91
CA GLU A 256 3.15 -11.86 5.75
C GLU A 256 4.28 -10.88 5.40
N MET A 257 4.21 -9.64 5.92
CA MET A 257 5.26 -8.64 5.80
C MET A 257 6.16 -8.54 7.04
N LEU A 258 5.99 -9.41 8.04
CA LEU A 258 6.95 -9.53 9.14
C LEU A 258 8.37 -9.82 8.61
N PRO A 259 9.42 -9.37 9.33
CA PRO A 259 10.80 -9.56 8.89
C PRO A 259 11.10 -11.04 8.68
N ASN A 260 11.73 -11.37 7.55
CA ASN A 260 12.20 -12.73 7.27
C ASN A 260 13.33 -13.10 8.25
N PRO A 261 13.13 -14.06 9.17
CA PRO A 261 14.17 -14.46 10.12
C PRO A 261 15.34 -15.19 9.44
N GLY A 262 15.10 -15.81 8.28
CA GLY A 262 16.12 -16.53 7.52
C GLY A 262 16.89 -15.65 6.53
N PHE A 263 16.55 -14.36 6.41
CA PHE A 263 17.27 -13.46 5.52
C PHE A 263 18.58 -13.00 6.17
N GLY A 264 19.66 -12.99 5.39
CA GLY A 264 20.98 -12.51 5.82
C GLY A 264 21.02 -10.98 5.94
N TRP A 265 20.25 -10.41 6.87
CA TRP A 265 20.26 -8.98 7.15
C TRP A 265 21.67 -8.54 7.55
N LYS A 266 22.16 -7.44 6.94
CA LYS A 266 23.41 -6.80 7.38
C LYS A 266 23.33 -6.39 8.86
N GLU A 267 22.16 -5.88 9.25
CA GLU A 267 21.79 -5.61 10.63
C GLU A 267 20.41 -6.22 10.86
N ILE A 268 20.33 -7.17 11.80
CA ILE A 268 19.07 -7.84 12.13
C ILE A 268 18.09 -6.78 12.65
N PRO A 269 16.89 -6.66 12.06
CA PRO A 269 15.90 -5.71 12.53
C PRO A 269 15.42 -6.11 13.94
N LYS A 270 15.44 -5.15 14.86
CA LYS A 270 15.08 -5.37 16.26
C LYS A 270 13.97 -4.42 16.69
N ILE A 271 13.07 -4.92 17.53
CA ILE A 271 12.15 -4.09 18.31
C ILE A 271 12.85 -3.75 19.62
N GLN A 272 12.84 -2.47 19.99
CA GLN A 272 13.37 -2.01 21.26
C GLN A 272 12.24 -1.47 22.13
N VAL A 273 12.10 -2.00 23.35
CA VAL A 273 11.03 -1.62 24.28
C VAL A 273 11.60 -1.28 25.64
N TRP A 274 11.10 -0.20 26.24
CA TRP A 274 11.40 0.17 27.61
C TRP A 274 10.47 -0.58 28.54
N ARG A 275 11.01 -1.50 29.35
CA ARG A 275 10.24 -2.31 30.30
C ARG A 275 10.45 -1.83 31.72
N LYS A 276 9.35 -1.73 32.47
CA LYS A 276 9.38 -1.54 33.92
C LYS A 276 9.64 -2.89 34.58
N VAL A 277 10.73 -2.99 35.33
CA VAL A 277 11.05 -4.17 36.14
C VAL A 277 10.75 -3.80 37.58
N SER A 278 9.80 -4.50 38.20
CA SER A 278 9.52 -4.43 39.63
C SER A 278 10.27 -5.55 40.34
N THR A 279 11.15 -5.20 41.28
CA THR A 279 11.68 -6.15 42.26
C THR A 279 10.71 -6.28 43.43
N ASP A 280 10.84 -7.36 44.22
CA ASP A 280 10.02 -7.59 45.43
C ASP A 280 10.21 -6.49 46.50
N GLU A 281 11.28 -5.71 46.39
CA GLU A 281 11.52 -4.47 47.11
C GLU A 281 11.02 -3.31 46.23
N ASP A 282 10.19 -2.42 46.77
CA ASP A 282 9.39 -1.32 46.14
C ASP A 282 10.10 -0.38 45.13
N GLU A 283 11.33 -0.67 44.72
CA GLU A 283 12.03 -0.02 43.63
C GLU A 283 11.64 -0.59 42.27
N SER A 284 11.19 0.30 41.38
CA SER A 284 10.99 -0.03 39.98
C SER A 284 11.98 0.74 39.11
N PHE A 285 12.76 0.02 38.30
CA PHE A 285 13.63 0.64 37.30
C PHE A 285 13.15 0.31 35.88
N VAL A 286 13.58 1.13 34.92
CA VAL A 286 13.26 0.95 33.50
C VAL A 286 14.47 0.41 32.78
N LYS A 287 14.30 -0.68 32.03
CA LYS A 287 15.35 -1.33 31.23
C LYS A 287 14.97 -1.31 29.76
N LEU A 288 15.93 -0.96 28.90
CA LEU A 288 15.77 -1.12 27.45
C LEU A 288 16.06 -2.57 27.08
N GLU A 289 15.10 -3.23 26.44
CA GLU A 289 15.24 -4.59 25.93
C GLU A 289 15.12 -4.61 24.41
N SER A 290 15.71 -5.62 23.77
CA SER A 290 15.77 -5.73 22.31
C SER A 290 15.40 -7.13 21.85
N TYR A 291 14.49 -7.21 20.89
CA TYR A 291 13.88 -8.44 20.39
C TYR A 291 14.07 -8.53 18.88
N GLY A 292 14.64 -9.63 18.37
CA GLY A 292 14.78 -9.87 16.95
C GLY A 292 13.52 -10.46 16.31
N PRO A 293 13.57 -10.86 15.03
CA PRO A 293 12.41 -11.41 14.31
C PRO A 293 11.84 -12.71 14.89
N LEU A 294 12.66 -13.52 15.59
CA LEU A 294 12.21 -14.77 16.20
C LEU A 294 11.60 -14.53 17.59
N GLU A 295 12.04 -13.49 18.27
CA GLU A 295 11.59 -13.13 19.61
C GLU A 295 10.45 -12.12 19.60
N SER A 296 10.29 -11.30 18.56
CA SER A 296 9.24 -10.28 18.48
C SER A 296 7.81 -10.79 18.68
N PRO A 297 7.42 -12.03 18.27
CA PRO A 297 6.09 -12.57 18.56
C PRO A 297 5.75 -12.60 20.05
N THR A 298 6.72 -12.80 20.95
CA THR A 298 6.44 -12.81 22.39
C THR A 298 6.10 -11.41 22.91
N VAL A 299 6.71 -10.37 22.32
CA VAL A 299 6.40 -8.98 22.64
C VAL A 299 4.98 -8.63 22.19
N PHE A 300 4.59 -9.05 20.99
CA PHE A 300 3.22 -8.81 20.49
C PHE A 300 2.18 -9.54 21.34
N ASP A 301 2.42 -10.80 21.70
CA ASP A 301 1.53 -11.58 22.56
C ASP A 301 1.30 -10.90 23.92
N GLU A 302 2.38 -10.45 24.55
CA GLU A 302 2.27 -9.73 25.83
C GLU A 302 1.56 -8.39 25.70
N ALA A 303 1.89 -7.60 24.66
CA ALA A 303 1.30 -6.29 24.42
C ALA A 303 -0.20 -6.38 24.08
N LEU A 304 -0.60 -7.45 23.38
CA LEU A 304 -1.98 -7.62 22.89
C LEU A 304 -2.83 -8.55 23.76
N ARG A 305 -2.29 -9.12 24.84
CA ARG A 305 -2.98 -10.10 25.70
C ARG A 305 -4.37 -9.67 26.17
N HIS A 306 -4.51 -8.38 26.47
CA HIS A 306 -5.75 -7.77 26.95
C HIS A 306 -6.35 -6.80 25.93
N ASN A 307 -5.90 -6.87 24.67
CA ASN A 307 -6.40 -6.01 23.64
C ASN A 307 -7.82 -6.41 23.23
N GLU A 308 -8.68 -5.41 23.10
CA GLU A 308 -10.11 -5.61 22.89
C GLU A 308 -10.70 -4.53 21.98
N LEU A 309 -11.87 -4.87 21.43
CA LEU A 309 -12.64 -4.07 20.52
C LEU A 309 -14.09 -4.02 20.99
N GLU A 310 -14.64 -2.81 21.13
CA GLU A 310 -16.07 -2.63 21.35
C GLU A 310 -16.82 -2.54 20.02
N TYR A 311 -17.70 -3.51 19.75
CA TYR A 311 -18.52 -3.55 18.55
C TYR A 311 -19.98 -3.87 18.89
N ASN A 312 -20.90 -2.97 18.52
CA ASN A 312 -22.35 -3.10 18.78
C ASN A 312 -22.68 -3.43 20.25
N GLY A 313 -21.99 -2.77 21.19
CA GLY A 313 -22.19 -2.96 22.63
C GLY A 313 -21.63 -4.27 23.19
N LYS A 314 -20.82 -5.01 22.40
CA LYS A 314 -20.12 -6.21 22.83
C LYS A 314 -18.62 -5.98 22.77
N THR A 315 -17.92 -6.53 23.76
CA THR A 315 -16.46 -6.58 23.78
C THR A 315 -15.98 -7.82 23.04
N VAL A 316 -15.07 -7.63 22.09
CA VAL A 316 -14.44 -8.67 21.27
C VAL A 316 -12.95 -8.67 21.57
N ALA A 317 -12.40 -9.80 22.02
CA ALA A 317 -10.97 -9.92 22.27
C ALA A 317 -10.20 -9.93 20.93
N LEU A 318 -9.11 -9.18 20.87
CA LEU A 318 -8.20 -9.09 19.72
C LEU A 318 -6.74 -9.36 20.16
N PRO A 319 -6.44 -10.56 20.68
CA PRO A 319 -5.08 -10.92 21.06
C PRO A 319 -4.18 -11.05 19.81
N PHE A 320 -2.88 -11.16 20.04
CA PHE A 320 -1.96 -11.49 18.96
C PHE A 320 -2.35 -12.83 18.31
N ASN A 321 -2.52 -12.83 16.97
CA ASN A 321 -3.16 -13.94 16.30
C ASN A 321 -2.13 -14.97 15.78
N TYR A 322 -1.85 -15.98 16.59
CA TYR A 322 -0.93 -17.06 16.23
C TYR A 322 -1.37 -17.91 15.03
N ALA A 323 -2.67 -17.99 14.75
CA ALA A 323 -3.16 -18.70 13.57
C ALA A 323 -2.73 -17.97 12.29
N ILE A 324 -2.85 -16.63 12.29
CA ILE A 324 -2.35 -15.80 11.20
C ILE A 324 -0.83 -15.89 11.09
N LEU A 325 -0.09 -15.83 12.21
CA LEU A 325 1.37 -15.97 12.19
C LEU A 325 1.81 -17.31 11.55
N LYS A 326 1.13 -18.41 11.89
CA LYS A 326 1.37 -19.73 11.29
C LYS A 326 1.07 -19.71 9.78
N TRP A 327 -0.01 -19.07 9.36
CA TRP A 327 -0.35 -18.91 7.95
C TRP A 327 0.73 -18.14 7.18
N ALA A 328 1.18 -17.02 7.75
CA ALA A 328 2.23 -16.16 7.21
C ALA A 328 3.58 -16.88 7.12
N ALA A 329 3.92 -17.75 8.08
CA ALA A 329 5.09 -18.61 7.99
C ALA A 329 5.01 -19.55 6.77
N GLY A 330 3.82 -20.09 6.47
CA GLY A 330 3.58 -20.86 5.25
C GLY A 330 3.80 -20.02 3.97
N THR A 331 3.33 -18.78 3.96
CA THR A 331 3.61 -17.82 2.88
C THR A 331 5.11 -17.57 2.75
N ARG A 332 5.86 -17.38 3.85
CA ARG A 332 7.31 -17.22 3.82
C ARG A 332 8.04 -18.42 3.21
N VAL A 333 7.61 -19.64 3.49
CA VAL A 333 8.17 -20.86 2.85
C VAL A 333 7.96 -20.82 1.34
N LEU A 334 6.79 -20.37 0.87
CA LEU A 334 6.50 -20.19 -0.54
C LEU A 334 7.44 -19.13 -1.16
N LEU A 335 7.54 -17.96 -0.54
CA LEU A 335 8.39 -16.86 -1.00
C LEU A 335 9.87 -17.26 -1.10
N ASN A 336 10.38 -18.04 -0.14
CA ASN A 336 11.76 -18.52 -0.15
C ASN A 336 12.03 -19.57 -1.23
N LYS A 337 11.00 -20.24 -1.73
CA LYS A 337 11.08 -21.21 -2.84
C LYS A 337 10.84 -20.57 -4.22
N ALA A 338 10.40 -19.31 -4.25
CA ALA A 338 10.08 -18.62 -5.49
C ALA A 338 11.30 -18.58 -6.42
N LYS A 339 11.10 -19.00 -7.67
CA LYS A 339 12.07 -18.91 -8.75
C LYS A 339 11.42 -18.21 -9.92
N LEU A 340 12.16 -17.31 -10.57
CA LEU A 340 11.71 -16.75 -11.83
C LEU A 340 11.60 -17.86 -12.88
N PRO A 341 10.55 -17.88 -13.70
CA PRO A 341 10.46 -18.82 -14.81
C PRO A 341 11.60 -18.66 -15.81
N GLU A 342 11.88 -19.72 -16.59
CA GLU A 342 12.89 -19.67 -17.65
C GLU A 342 12.60 -18.52 -18.63
N GLY A 343 13.64 -17.75 -18.98
CA GLY A 343 13.54 -16.58 -19.86
C GLY A 343 13.40 -15.23 -19.14
N PHE A 344 13.04 -15.21 -17.85
CA PHE A 344 13.07 -13.98 -17.04
C PHE A 344 14.48 -13.71 -16.53
N ILE A 345 14.97 -12.48 -16.72
CA ILE A 345 16.26 -12.02 -16.19
C ILE A 345 16.00 -10.90 -15.19
N THR A 346 16.61 -11.01 -14.01
CA THR A 346 16.54 -9.96 -13.00
C THR A 346 17.50 -8.83 -13.36
N SER A 347 16.98 -7.62 -13.51
CA SER A 347 17.77 -6.39 -13.54
C SER A 347 17.36 -5.48 -12.38
N MET A 348 18.35 -4.86 -11.72
CA MET A 348 18.09 -3.87 -10.67
C MET A 348 18.53 -2.51 -11.19
N GLU A 349 17.57 -1.59 -11.35
CA GLU A 349 17.84 -0.21 -11.79
C GLU A 349 17.59 0.74 -10.61
N LEU A 350 18.65 1.16 -9.93
CA LEU A 350 18.61 2.19 -8.89
C LEU A 350 18.76 3.57 -9.52
N ARG A 351 17.65 4.24 -9.85
CA ARG A 351 17.66 5.67 -10.20
C ARG A 351 17.32 6.51 -8.96
N LEU A 352 18.33 6.84 -8.17
CA LEU A 352 18.22 7.90 -7.16
C LEU A 352 18.34 9.24 -7.89
N THR A 353 17.21 9.90 -8.19
CA THR A 353 17.27 11.28 -8.69
C THR A 353 17.44 12.24 -7.49
N PRO A 354 18.44 13.15 -7.51
CA PRO A 354 18.70 14.11 -6.42
C PRO A 354 17.51 15.02 -6.06
N LEU A 355 16.56 15.19 -6.99
CA LEU A 355 15.36 16.01 -6.79
C LEU A 355 14.40 15.44 -5.72
N SER A 356 14.31 14.11 -5.56
CA SER A 356 13.37 13.50 -4.62
C SER A 356 13.72 13.81 -3.16
N MET A 357 15.00 13.80 -2.82
CA MET A 357 15.50 14.09 -1.48
C MET A 357 15.38 15.59 -1.15
N PHE A 358 15.62 16.47 -2.13
CA PHE A 358 15.41 17.91 -1.97
C PHE A 358 13.92 18.27 -1.87
N ALA A 359 13.04 17.67 -2.68
CA ALA A 359 11.61 17.93 -2.62
C ALA A 359 10.98 17.45 -1.30
N MET A 360 11.45 16.32 -0.75
CA MET A 360 10.99 15.82 0.56
C MET A 360 11.45 16.70 1.71
N VAL A 361 12.72 17.14 1.70
CA VAL A 361 13.27 18.07 2.71
C VAL A 361 12.65 19.47 2.59
N GLN A 362 12.37 19.93 1.37
CA GLN A 362 11.75 21.23 1.12
C GLN A 362 10.25 21.22 1.45
N ARG A 363 9.54 20.09 1.26
CA ARG A 363 8.18 19.87 1.77
C ARG A 363 8.15 19.79 3.30
N LEU A 364 9.14 19.15 3.94
CA LEU A 364 9.29 19.19 5.40
C LEU A 364 9.53 20.62 5.92
N LEU A 365 10.41 21.39 5.26
CA LEU A 365 10.70 22.78 5.63
C LEU A 365 9.49 23.71 5.41
N LEU A 366 8.71 23.51 4.33
CA LEU A 366 7.46 24.23 4.10
C LEU A 366 6.40 23.89 5.15
N LEU A 367 6.27 22.62 5.56
CA LEU A 367 5.40 22.18 6.65
C LEU A 367 5.80 22.86 7.98
N MET A 368 7.10 22.93 8.27
CA MET A 368 7.62 23.62 9.46
C MET A 368 7.44 25.15 9.40
N THR A 369 7.35 25.74 8.21
CA THR A 369 7.11 27.17 8.04
C THR A 369 5.61 27.51 8.13
N TYR A 370 4.74 26.60 7.67
CA TYR A 370 3.29 26.72 7.79
C TYR A 370 2.80 26.55 9.25
N LEU A 371 3.47 25.67 10.02
CA LEU A 371 3.25 25.50 11.46
C LEU A 371 3.63 26.75 12.30
N LYS A 372 4.50 27.63 11.81
CA LYS A 372 4.79 28.91 12.49
C LYS A 372 3.64 29.92 12.41
N TYR A 373 2.77 29.84 11.40
CA TYR A 373 1.69 30.81 11.21
C TYR A 373 0.36 30.40 11.88
N VAL A 374 0.16 29.12 12.19
CA VAL A 374 -1.09 28.63 12.80
C VAL A 374 -1.05 28.63 14.34
N ILE A 375 0.13 28.79 14.95
CA ILE A 375 0.26 28.91 16.42
C ILE A 375 0.36 30.40 16.81
N HIS A 376 -0.77 31.09 16.70
CA HIS A 376 -1.05 32.29 17.48
C HIS A 376 -2.43 32.14 18.14
N CYS A 377 -2.48 31.25 19.13
CA CYS A 377 -3.53 31.24 20.15
C CYS A 377 -2.85 31.39 21.52
N PRO A 378 -3.16 32.44 22.32
CA PRO A 378 -2.40 32.79 23.51
C PRO A 378 -2.93 32.03 24.73
N SER A 379 -2.58 30.76 24.88
CA SER A 379 -2.61 30.07 26.18
C SER A 379 -1.88 28.74 26.07
N ILE A 380 -1.05 28.43 27.07
CA ILE A 380 -0.11 27.28 27.17
C ILE A 380 1.29 27.60 26.61
N ARG A 381 2.14 28.15 27.48
CA ARG A 381 3.60 28.12 27.34
C ARG A 381 4.08 26.73 27.71
N MET A 382 4.60 25.97 26.74
CA MET A 382 5.46 24.82 27.02
C MET A 382 6.79 25.02 26.28
N TRP A 383 7.87 25.18 27.04
CA TRP A 383 9.23 25.29 26.52
C TRP A 383 9.74 23.90 26.15
N MET A 384 10.16 23.71 24.91
CA MET A 384 11.02 22.60 24.50
C MET A 384 12.27 23.20 23.87
N GLU A 385 13.37 23.27 24.64
CA GLU A 385 14.70 23.53 24.08
C GLU A 385 15.21 22.25 23.40
N MET A 386 15.32 22.28 22.08
CA MET A 386 16.01 21.25 21.32
C MET A 386 17.41 21.78 20.97
N LYS A 387 18.42 21.40 21.75
CA LYS A 387 19.84 21.63 21.41
C LYS A 387 20.21 20.76 20.21
N LEU A 388 20.34 21.37 19.04
CA LEU A 388 21.00 20.77 17.89
C LEU A 388 22.52 20.88 18.08
N CYS A 389 23.17 19.77 18.42
CA CYS A 389 24.62 19.62 18.27
C CYS A 389 24.96 19.53 16.78
N LEU A 390 25.43 20.62 16.19
CA LEU A 390 26.12 20.62 14.91
C LEU A 390 27.59 20.20 15.12
N PRO A 391 28.19 19.35 14.26
CA PRO A 391 29.62 19.09 14.30
C PRO A 391 30.39 20.33 13.84
N ASN A 392 31.26 20.85 14.72
CA ASN A 392 32.21 21.92 14.43
C ASN A 392 33.11 21.55 13.23
N GLN A 393 32.95 22.23 12.11
CA GLN A 393 34.03 22.40 11.15
C GLN A 393 34.88 23.61 11.55
N HIS A 394 35.95 23.38 12.29
CA HIS A 394 37.07 24.31 12.37
C HIS A 394 38.29 23.68 11.72
N ARG A 395 38.65 24.22 10.55
CA ARG A 395 39.94 24.03 9.90
C ARG A 395 40.87 25.11 10.47
N PRO A 396 42.06 24.79 11.01
CA PRO A 396 43.01 25.81 11.43
C PRO A 396 43.67 26.44 10.20
N MET A 397 43.78 27.77 10.20
CA MET A 397 44.74 28.50 9.36
C MET A 397 46.09 28.48 10.09
N ASP A 398 47.10 27.94 9.42
CA ASP A 398 48.50 28.07 9.80
C ASP A 398 48.93 29.53 9.70
N SER A 399 49.52 30.05 10.79
CA SER A 399 50.28 31.29 10.80
C SER A 399 51.71 31.02 10.38
N MET A 400 52.20 31.79 9.41
CA MET A 400 53.62 31.90 9.05
C MET A 400 54.48 32.18 10.29
N GLN A 401 55.44 31.28 10.56
CA GLN A 401 56.87 31.59 10.76
C GLN A 401 57.70 30.32 10.65
#